data_AF-A0A2N7PJ15-F1
#
_entry.id   AF-A0A2N7PJ15-F1
#
_cell.length_a   1.000
_cell.length_b   1.000
_cell.length_c   1.000
_cell.angle_alpha   90.00
_cell.angle_beta   90.00
_cell.angle_gamma   90.00
#
_symmetry.space_group_name_H-M   'P 1'
#
loop_
_entity.id
_entity.type
_entity.pdbx_description
1 polymer ?
#
loop_
_entity_poly.entity_id
_entity_poly.type
_entity_poly.pdbx_seq_one_letter_code
_entity_poly.pdbx_strand_id
1 'polypeptide(L)'
;MSKIKLVLTRIGCKVELMAFLEGIKSEEIPSALSKELEKLSSFIDFEENTLIYFFQGTTFVERAKSLLFNFSEDKKISIELTE
;
A
#
# COMPACT_ATOMS: atom_id res chain seq x y z
N MET A 1 5.24 5.71 -15.84
CA MET A 1 5.65 6.46 -14.63
C MET A 1 5.04 5.72 -13.46
N SER A 2 5.85 5.22 -12.53
CA SER A 2 5.35 4.38 -11.43
C SER A 2 4.53 5.21 -10.46
N LYS A 3 3.43 4.64 -9.94
CA LYS A 3 2.57 5.32 -8.97
C LYS A 3 1.99 4.34 -7.95
N ILE A 4 1.74 4.85 -6.76
CA ILE A 4 1.03 4.15 -5.70
C ILE A 4 -0.32 4.83 -5.53
N LYS A 5 -1.40 4.12 -5.84
CA LYS A 5 -2.75 4.61 -5.53
C LYS A 5 -3.17 4.05 -4.18
N LEU A 6 -3.51 4.93 -3.25
CA LEU A 6 -4.01 4.61 -1.93
C LEU A 6 -5.49 4.96 -1.89
N VAL A 7 -6.34 3.97 -1.63
CA VAL A 7 -7.78 4.16 -1.42
C VAL A 7 -8.09 3.89 0.04
N LEU A 8 -8.47 4.92 0.77
CA LEU A 8 -9.00 4.81 2.11
C LEU A 8 -10.51 4.61 2.02
N THR A 9 -11.06 3.69 2.79
CA THR A 9 -12.50 3.47 2.86
C THR A 9 -12.92 3.35 4.31
N ARG A 10 -13.91 4.14 4.71
CA ARG A 10 -14.47 4.09 6.06
C ARG A 10 -15.71 3.22 6.10
N ILE A 11 -15.65 2.12 6.87
CA ILE A 11 -16.75 1.19 7.06
C ILE A 11 -17.13 1.18 8.55
N GLY A 12 -18.10 2.02 8.91
CA GLY A 12 -18.48 2.25 10.31
C GLY A 12 -17.34 2.84 11.14
N CYS A 13 -16.93 2.13 12.20
CA CYS A 13 -15.77 2.50 13.04
C CYS A 13 -14.43 2.01 12.48
N LYS A 14 -14.44 1.26 11.37
CA LYS A 14 -13.23 0.73 10.74
C LYS A 14 -12.79 1.65 9.62
N VAL A 15 -11.48 1.79 9.47
CA VAL A 15 -10.84 2.39 8.31
C VAL A 15 -10.07 1.28 7.63
N GLU A 16 -10.29 1.14 6.33
CA GLU A 16 -9.56 0.23 5.47
C GLU A 16 -8.69 1.04 4.51
N LEU A 17 -7.48 0.56 4.25
CA LEU A 17 -6.59 1.14 3.23
C LEU A 17 -6.35 0.06 2.18
N MET A 18 -6.51 0.42 0.92
CA MET A 18 -6.15 -0.37 -0.23
C MET A 18 -5.00 0.32 -0.96
N ALA A 19 -3.87 -0.36 -1.13
CA ALA A 19 -2.72 0.18 -1.85
C ALA A 19 -2.52 -0.55 -3.16
N PHE A 20 -2.56 0.16 -4.29
CA PHE A 20 -2.31 -0.34 -5.64
C PHE A 20 -0.95 0.15 -6.12
N LEU A 21 -0.05 -0.77 -6.42
CA LEU A 21 1.30 -0.45 -6.91
C LEU A 21 1.34 -0.58 -8.44
N GLU A 22 1.00 0.49 -9.17
CA GLU A 22 0.93 0.46 -10.64
C GLU A 22 2.30 0.79 -11.26
N GLY A 23 2.79 -0.12 -12.10
CA GLY A 23 4.07 0.06 -12.78
C GLY A 23 5.27 -0.01 -11.83
N ILE A 24 5.11 -0.72 -10.71
CA ILE A 24 6.18 -1.10 -9.77
C ILE A 24 6.29 -2.61 -9.85
N LYS A 25 7.42 -3.12 -10.33
CA LYS A 25 7.61 -4.56 -10.36
C LYS A 25 7.84 -5.09 -8.95
N SER A 26 7.43 -6.33 -8.68
CA SER A 26 7.63 -6.96 -7.37
C SER A 26 9.11 -7.01 -6.95
N GLU A 27 10.02 -7.14 -7.91
CA GLU A 27 11.49 -7.11 -7.71
C GLU A 27 12.02 -5.74 -7.23
N GLU A 28 11.27 -4.65 -7.46
CA GLU A 28 11.63 -3.30 -7.02
C GLU A 28 11.18 -3.01 -5.58
N ILE A 29 10.32 -3.87 -5.02
CA ILE A 29 9.80 -3.73 -3.67
C ILE A 29 10.79 -4.38 -2.70
N PRO A 30 11.35 -3.62 -1.74
CA PRO A 30 12.24 -4.18 -0.75
C PRO A 30 11.55 -5.32 0.01
N SER A 31 12.21 -6.48 0.15
CA SER A 31 11.59 -7.62 0.85
C SER A 31 11.23 -7.28 2.31
N ALA A 32 11.96 -6.35 2.93
CA ALA A 32 11.62 -5.82 4.25
C ALA A 32 10.28 -5.06 4.25
N LEU A 33 10.03 -4.24 3.22
CA LEU A 33 8.76 -3.54 3.05
C LEU A 33 7.62 -4.52 2.78
N SER A 34 7.81 -5.48 1.86
CA SER A 34 6.80 -6.52 1.57
C SER A 34 6.40 -7.27 2.83
N LYS A 35 7.37 -7.71 3.64
CA LYS A 35 7.12 -8.41 4.90
C LYS A 35 6.38 -7.56 5.93
N GLU A 36 6.69 -6.27 6.04
CA GLU A 36 5.96 -5.39 6.96
C GLU A 36 4.53 -5.13 6.48
N LEU A 37 4.33 -4.92 5.17
CA LEU A 37 2.98 -4.75 4.61
C LEU A 37 2.14 -6.03 4.73
N GLU A 38 2.73 -7.19 4.46
CA GLU A 38 2.11 -8.51 4.64
C GLU A 38 1.60 -8.74 6.07
N LYS A 39 2.35 -8.29 7.09
CA LYS A 39 1.92 -8.38 8.50
C LYS A 39 0.71 -7.51 8.82
N LEU A 40 0.55 -6.39 8.10
CA LEU A 40 -0.51 -5.41 8.31
C LEU A 40 -1.73 -5.68 7.42
N SER A 41 -1.55 -6.47 6.35
CA SER A 41 -2.56 -6.72 5.34
C SER A 41 -3.27 -8.07 5.54
N SER A 42 -4.56 -8.11 5.20
CA SER A 42 -5.37 -9.34 5.28
C SER A 42 -5.49 -10.07 3.94
N PHE A 43 -5.19 -9.40 2.82
CA PHE A 43 -5.30 -9.96 1.48
C PHE A 43 -4.30 -9.31 0.54
N ILE A 44 -3.76 -10.13 -0.36
CA ILE A 44 -2.82 -9.74 -1.41
C ILE A 44 -3.38 -10.26 -2.72
N ASP A 45 -3.73 -9.34 -3.62
CA ASP A 45 -4.05 -9.68 -5.00
C ASP A 45 -2.87 -9.37 -5.92
N PHE A 46 -2.70 -10.22 -6.93
CA PHE A 46 -1.71 -10.09 -7.98
C PHE A 46 -2.43 -10.09 -9.33
N GLU A 47 -2.74 -8.90 -9.83
CA GLU A 47 -2.97 -8.73 -11.27
C GLU A 47 -1.65 -8.28 -11.92
N GLU A 48 -1.44 -8.62 -13.18
CA GLU A 48 -0.14 -8.73 -13.88
C GLU A 48 0.91 -7.61 -13.66
N ASN A 49 0.56 -6.43 -13.15
CA ASN A 49 1.50 -5.38 -12.72
C ASN A 49 0.97 -4.52 -11.54
N THR A 50 0.08 -5.07 -10.73
CA THR A 50 -0.60 -4.39 -9.64
C THR A 50 -0.57 -5.27 -8.39
N LEU A 51 0.05 -4.75 -7.34
CA LEU A 51 -0.03 -5.34 -6.00
C LEU A 51 -1.09 -4.61 -5.22
N ILE A 52 -2.02 -5.36 -4.65
CA ILE A 52 -3.11 -4.81 -3.84
C ILE A 52 -2.96 -5.29 -2.40
N TYR A 53 -2.78 -4.37 -1.45
CA TYR A 53 -2.77 -4.67 -0.01
C TYR A 53 -4.02 -4.13 0.66
N PHE A 54 -4.68 -4.96 1.48
CA PHE A 54 -5.83 -4.55 2.28
C PHE A 54 -5.48 -4.45 3.76
N PHE A 55 -5.46 -3.25 4.31
CA PHE A 55 -5.15 -3.01 5.73
C PHE A 55 -6.45 -2.73 6.51
N GLN A 56 -6.59 -3.28 7.71
CA GLN A 56 -7.77 -3.06 8.55
C GLN A 56 -7.41 -2.39 9.87
N GLY A 57 -8.10 -1.30 10.23
CA GLY A 57 -7.97 -0.64 11.52
C GLY A 57 -7.03 0.57 11.50
N THR A 58 -7.36 1.60 12.27
CA THR A 58 -6.70 2.92 12.22
C THR A 58 -5.19 2.85 12.46
N THR A 59 -4.73 2.11 13.46
CA THR A 59 -3.29 1.97 13.75
C THR A 59 -2.52 1.29 12.62
N PHE A 60 -3.10 0.27 12.00
CA PHE A 60 -2.47 -0.49 10.92
C PHE A 60 -2.46 0.31 9.62
N VAL A 61 -3.53 1.07 9.36
CA VAL A 61 -3.63 2.02 8.23
C VAL A 61 -2.57 3.10 8.32
N GLU A 62 -2.41 3.77 9.46
CA GLU A 62 -1.39 4.83 9.61
C GLU A 62 0.02 4.27 9.41
N ARG A 63 0.32 3.09 9.96
CA ARG A 63 1.62 2.44 9.81
C ARG A 63 1.89 2.02 8.36
N ALA A 64 0.91 1.42 7.69
CA ALA A 64 1.02 1.04 6.28
C ALA A 64 1.21 2.28 5.38
N LYS A 65 0.49 3.36 5.67
CA LYS A 65 0.64 4.65 5.00
C LYS A 65 2.07 5.16 5.16
N SER A 66 2.61 5.27 6.37
CA SER A 66 3.99 5.72 6.58
C SER A 66 5.03 4.87 5.84
N LEU A 67 4.87 3.54 5.83
CA LEU A 67 5.76 2.63 5.10
C LEU A 67 5.75 2.90 3.58
N LEU A 68 4.56 3.08 3.00
CA LEU A 68 4.40 3.35 1.56
C LEU A 68 4.90 4.75 1.18
N PHE A 69 4.68 5.76 2.02
CA PHE A 69 5.22 7.11 1.80
C PHE A 69 6.74 7.14 1.81
N ASN A 70 7.38 6.50 2.80
CA ASN A 70 8.84 6.42 2.86
C ASN A 70 9.43 5.72 1.63
N PHE A 71 8.82 4.62 1.21
CA PHE A 71 9.22 3.90 -0.01
C PHE A 71 9.07 4.78 -1.27
N SER A 72 7.97 5.53 -1.35
CA SER A 72 7.70 6.43 -2.47
C SER A 72 8.71 7.56 -2.59
N GLU A 73 9.11 8.17 -1.47
CA GLU A 73 10.12 9.23 -1.47
C GLU A 73 11.50 8.71 -1.92
N ASP A 74 11.93 7.55 -1.42
CA ASP A 74 13.20 6.91 -1.80
C ASP A 74 13.27 6.65 -3.32
N LYS A 75 12.16 6.19 -3.89
CA LYS A 75 12.06 5.79 -5.30
C LYS A 75 11.54 6.86 -6.24
N LYS A 76 11.25 8.08 -5.74
CA LYS A 76 10.61 9.17 -6.51
C LYS A 76 9.31 8.73 -7.19
N ILE A 77 8.56 7.87 -6.54
CA ILE A 77 7.26 7.40 -6.99
C ILE A 77 6.21 8.45 -6.57
N SER A 78 5.15 8.61 -7.35
CA SER A 78 4.03 9.47 -6.97
C SER A 78 2.99 8.68 -6.16
N ILE A 79 2.57 9.21 -5.02
CA ILE A 79 1.40 8.69 -4.29
C ILE A 79 0.16 9.51 -4.62
N GLU A 80 -0.92 8.82 -4.98
CA GLU A 80 -2.27 9.37 -5.08
C GLU A 80 -3.10 8.83 -3.92
N LEU A 81 -3.68 9.72 -3.10
CA LEU A 81 -4.56 9.34 -2.00
C LEU A 81 -6.00 9.69 -2.34
N THR A 82 -6.89 8.71 -2.30
CA THR A 82 -8.34 8.85 -2.43
C THR A 82 -8.99 8.40 -1.12
N GLU A 83 -9.94 9.18 -0.59
CA GLU A 83 -10.71 8.89 0.63
C GLU A 83 -12.20 8.69 0.34
#